data_AF-A0A6A0I5D1-F1
#
_entry.id   AF-A0A6A0I5D1-F1
#
_cell.length_a   1.000
_cell.length_b   1.000
_cell.length_c   1.000
_cell.angle_alpha   90.00
_cell.angle_beta   90.00
_cell.angle_gamma   90.00
#
_symmetry.space_group_name_H-M   'P 1'
#
loop_
_entity.id
_entity.type
_entity.pdbx_description
1 polymer ?
#
loop_
_entity_poly.entity_id
_entity_poly.type
_entity_poly.pdbx_seq_one_letter_code
_entity_poly.pdbx_strand_id
1 'polypeptide(L)'
;MKKFVTVLTFLVLLPALLPAQTLKIEAMRPQFKFAGAEPSLLTSAWFVTVKVPVIKDGVSFIGQLPVAFGKLDDASVPTSDETIGNPGFGLQFGGQNHSIQVMARVPLVKNGFAAFIGSVADFERQEAFIPDLIPLTGTIRTKLTVSKFSVQPYGGVSFNIATQHDSVGFFENVYKGLRTNDGELHLIYGAEGWFDFQPFHIGASFSGRGWASSGGSFNDSVINQAAVRAKLVFDKVTPGAYFRIPLDDLLLDNVFGLYCDVNL
;
A
#
# COMPACT_ATOMS: atom_id res chain seq x y z
N MET A 1 12.79 -15.49 -10.60
CA MET A 1 13.53 -15.94 -9.40
C MET A 1 14.89 -15.26 -9.20
N LYS A 2 15.91 -15.40 -10.08
CA LYS A 2 17.25 -14.81 -9.83
C LYS A 2 17.28 -13.29 -9.57
N LYS A 3 16.52 -12.49 -10.35
CA LYS A 3 16.42 -11.02 -10.15
C LYS A 3 15.72 -10.62 -8.85
N PHE A 4 14.75 -11.42 -8.40
CA PHE A 4 14.02 -11.22 -7.15
C PHE A 4 14.94 -11.43 -5.95
N VAL A 5 15.78 -12.48 -6.00
CA VAL A 5 16.80 -12.74 -4.99
C VAL A 5 17.80 -11.59 -4.94
N THR A 6 18.26 -11.04 -6.07
CA THR A 6 19.23 -9.93 -6.05
C THR A 6 18.68 -8.64 -5.44
N VAL A 7 17.42 -8.26 -5.74
CA VAL A 7 16.78 -7.05 -5.18
C VAL A 7 16.47 -7.24 -3.69
N LEU A 8 15.98 -8.42 -3.31
CA LEU A 8 15.74 -8.77 -1.91
C LEU A 8 17.06 -8.76 -1.11
N THR A 9 18.13 -9.34 -1.66
CA THR A 9 19.46 -9.32 -1.06
C THR A 9 20.00 -7.90 -0.92
N PHE A 10 19.79 -6.99 -1.88
CA PHE A 10 20.22 -5.60 -1.74
C PHE A 10 19.42 -4.86 -0.64
N LEU A 11 18.10 -5.05 -0.58
CA LEU A 11 17.23 -4.48 0.46
C LEU A 11 17.46 -5.09 1.85
N VAL A 12 17.93 -6.33 1.94
CA VAL A 12 18.25 -7.03 3.19
C VAL A 12 19.69 -6.75 3.65
N LEU A 13 20.63 -6.46 2.74
CA LEU A 13 22.03 -6.17 3.08
C LEU A 13 22.36 -4.68 3.28
N LEU A 14 21.65 -3.74 2.65
CA LEU A 14 21.73 -2.31 2.99
C LEU A 14 21.54 -2.07 4.52
N PRO A 15 20.66 -2.83 5.19
CA PRO A 15 20.55 -2.89 6.64
C PRO A 15 21.77 -3.26 7.47
N ALA A 16 22.81 -3.91 6.92
CA ALA A 16 23.93 -4.32 7.76
C ALA A 16 24.83 -3.14 8.19
N LEU A 17 24.64 -1.94 7.62
CA LEU A 17 25.57 -0.82 7.74
C LEU A 17 25.02 0.37 8.54
N LEU A 18 23.76 0.35 8.99
CA LEU A 18 23.13 1.51 9.65
C LEU A 18 22.50 1.15 11.00
N PRO A 19 22.79 1.90 12.09
CA PRO A 19 22.62 1.42 13.46
C PRO A 19 21.20 1.50 14.05
N ALA A 20 20.19 1.94 13.28
CA ALA A 20 18.80 1.91 13.70
C ALA A 20 17.91 1.75 12.48
N GLN A 21 17.07 0.71 12.43
CA GLN A 21 16.21 0.50 11.26
C GLN A 21 14.86 -0.07 11.66
N THR A 22 13.83 0.29 10.89
CA THR A 22 12.54 -0.36 11.01
C THR A 22 12.26 -1.14 9.72
N LEU A 23 12.01 -2.44 9.88
CA LEU A 23 11.49 -3.31 8.82
C LEU A 23 10.00 -3.53 9.08
N LYS A 24 9.15 -3.17 8.12
CA LYS A 24 7.73 -3.52 8.12
C LYS A 24 7.46 -4.51 7.00
N ILE A 25 6.82 -5.62 7.34
CA ILE A 25 6.25 -6.55 6.36
C ILE A 25 4.74 -6.52 6.52
N GLU A 26 4.02 -6.37 5.42
CA GLU A 26 2.57 -6.35 5.39
C GLU A 26 2.09 -7.26 4.26
N ALA A 27 1.20 -8.18 4.58
CA ALA A 27 0.58 -9.11 3.65
C ALA A 27 -0.93 -8.90 3.67
N MET A 28 -1.53 -8.77 2.50
CA MET A 28 -2.94 -8.48 2.30
C MET A 28 -3.55 -9.54 1.41
N ARG A 29 -4.70 -10.03 1.82
CA ARG A 29 -5.54 -10.93 1.05
C ARG A 29 -6.86 -10.25 0.72
N PRO A 30 -7.01 -9.71 -0.50
CA PRO A 30 -8.30 -9.24 -0.97
C PRO A 30 -9.26 -10.43 -1.22
N GLN A 31 -10.54 -10.20 -0.92
CA GLN A 31 -11.65 -11.11 -1.18
C GLN A 31 -12.58 -10.45 -2.20
N PHE A 32 -12.86 -11.15 -3.29
CA PHE A 32 -13.75 -10.68 -4.36
C PHE A 32 -14.49 -11.88 -4.96
N LYS A 33 -15.67 -11.62 -5.49
CA LYS A 33 -16.48 -12.62 -6.19
C LYS A 33 -16.22 -12.54 -7.68
N PHE A 34 -15.61 -13.58 -8.26
CA PHE A 34 -15.60 -13.77 -9.71
C PHE A 34 -16.75 -14.71 -10.10
N ALA A 35 -17.35 -14.46 -11.26
CA ALA A 35 -18.40 -15.33 -11.79
C ALA A 35 -17.80 -16.70 -12.15
N GLY A 36 -17.96 -17.68 -11.25
CA GLY A 36 -17.57 -19.08 -11.47
C GLY A 36 -16.11 -19.43 -11.15
N ALA A 37 -15.37 -18.57 -10.44
CA ALA A 37 -14.03 -18.89 -9.94
C ALA A 37 -13.79 -18.19 -8.61
N GLU A 38 -12.99 -18.79 -7.73
CA GLU A 38 -12.65 -18.21 -6.43
C GLU A 38 -11.15 -17.89 -6.32
N PRO A 39 -10.77 -16.83 -5.60
CA PRO A 39 -9.38 -16.51 -5.40
C PRO A 39 -8.75 -17.52 -4.44
N SER A 40 -7.66 -18.15 -4.87
CA SER A 40 -6.94 -19.12 -4.06
C SER A 40 -6.45 -18.52 -2.73
N LEU A 41 -6.15 -19.36 -1.75
CA LEU A 41 -5.58 -18.94 -0.45
C LEU A 41 -4.27 -18.16 -0.60
N LEU A 42 -3.53 -18.40 -1.68
CA LEU A 42 -2.25 -17.74 -1.98
C LEU A 42 -2.39 -16.35 -2.61
N THR A 43 -3.59 -16.01 -3.09
CA THR A 43 -3.86 -14.72 -3.72
C THR A 43 -3.67 -13.60 -2.72
N SER A 44 -2.64 -12.78 -2.94
CA SER A 44 -2.18 -11.81 -1.95
C SER A 44 -1.32 -10.70 -2.55
N ALA A 45 -1.27 -9.57 -1.84
CA ALA A 45 -0.36 -8.46 -2.08
C ALA A 45 0.49 -8.22 -0.83
N TRP A 46 1.77 -7.96 -1.02
CA TRP A 46 2.77 -7.83 0.03
C TRP A 46 3.51 -6.51 -0.13
N PHE A 47 3.84 -5.88 0.98
CA PHE A 47 4.73 -4.73 1.03
C PHE A 47 5.83 -4.99 2.06
N VAL A 48 7.08 -4.89 1.60
CA VAL A 48 8.26 -4.87 2.48
C VAL A 48 8.77 -3.43 2.51
N THR A 49 8.70 -2.79 3.66
CA THR A 49 9.13 -1.40 3.85
C THR A 49 10.33 -1.36 4.79
N VAL A 50 11.38 -0.69 4.38
CA VAL A 50 12.56 -0.42 5.20
C VAL A 50 12.63 1.08 5.46
N LYS A 51 12.82 1.45 6.72
CA LYS A 51 13.06 2.84 7.14
C LYS A 51 14.41 2.93 7.82
N VAL A 52 15.20 3.90 7.37
CA VAL A 52 16.57 4.09 7.84
C VAL A 52 16.78 5.57 8.20
N PRO A 53 17.07 5.92 9.46
CA PRO A 53 17.44 7.28 9.85
C PRO A 53 18.73 7.69 9.12
N VAL A 54 18.64 8.78 8.35
CA VAL A 54 19.78 9.39 7.67
C VAL A 54 20.28 10.61 8.46
N ILE A 55 19.35 11.34 9.06
CA ILE A 55 19.62 12.41 10.02
C ILE A 55 18.90 12.06 11.31
N LYS A 56 19.66 11.99 12.42
CA LYS A 56 19.14 11.68 13.75
C LYS A 56 17.94 12.58 14.06
N ASP A 57 16.82 11.95 14.45
CA ASP A 57 15.59 12.59 14.91
C ASP A 57 14.93 13.59 13.92
N GLY A 58 15.28 13.55 12.63
CA GLY A 58 14.76 14.52 11.65
C GLY A 58 14.41 13.96 10.28
N VAL A 59 15.26 13.08 9.72
CA VAL A 59 15.08 12.57 8.35
C VAL A 59 15.39 11.09 8.28
N SER A 60 14.47 10.32 7.71
CA SER A 60 14.67 8.91 7.40
C SER A 60 14.49 8.66 5.91
N PHE A 61 15.36 7.84 5.33
CA PHE A 61 15.11 7.22 4.05
C PHE A 61 14.06 6.11 4.20
N ILE A 62 13.17 5.98 3.21
CA ILE A 62 12.18 4.91 3.14
C ILE A 62 12.28 4.22 1.79
N GLY A 63 12.47 2.91 1.82
CA GLY A 63 12.33 2.03 0.66
C GLY A 63 11.11 1.13 0.83
N GLN A 64 10.38 0.86 -0.24
CA GLN A 64 9.23 -0.04 -0.23
C GLN A 64 9.25 -0.96 -1.45
N LEU A 65 9.18 -2.27 -1.23
CA LEU A 65 9.08 -3.29 -2.26
C LEU A 65 7.69 -3.95 -2.22
N PRO A 66 6.81 -3.63 -3.18
CA PRO A 66 5.55 -4.33 -3.38
C PRO A 66 5.74 -5.63 -4.17
N VAL A 67 4.99 -6.68 -3.82
CA VAL A 67 4.95 -7.97 -4.53
C VAL A 67 3.51 -8.48 -4.50
N ALA A 68 3.03 -9.11 -5.56
CA ALA A 68 1.71 -9.72 -5.57
C ALA A 68 1.71 -11.08 -6.24
N PHE A 69 0.78 -11.93 -5.80
CA PHE A 69 0.52 -13.26 -6.31
C PHE A 69 -0.97 -13.35 -6.62
N GLY A 70 -1.31 -13.73 -7.84
CA GLY A 70 -2.69 -13.96 -8.27
C GLY A 70 -2.88 -15.43 -8.62
N LYS A 71 -3.90 -16.07 -8.06
CA LYS A 71 -4.34 -17.41 -8.48
C LYS A 71 -5.86 -17.55 -8.35
N LEU A 72 -6.50 -18.03 -9.41
CA LEU A 72 -7.90 -18.46 -9.38
C LEU A 72 -7.97 -19.99 -9.28
N ASP A 73 -8.72 -20.47 -8.30
CA ASP A 73 -9.15 -21.87 -8.22
C ASP A 73 -10.48 -22.02 -8.98
N ASP A 74 -10.72 -23.21 -9.55
CA ASP A 74 -11.93 -23.60 -10.28
C ASP A 74 -12.28 -22.77 -11.54
N ALA A 75 -11.34 -21.95 -12.03
CA ALA A 75 -11.48 -21.27 -13.31
C ALA A 75 -11.35 -22.24 -14.49
N SER A 76 -12.17 -22.06 -15.53
CA SER A 76 -12.09 -22.80 -16.80
C SER A 76 -10.76 -22.61 -17.53
N VAL A 77 -10.03 -21.54 -17.22
CA VAL A 77 -8.64 -21.31 -17.60
C VAL A 77 -7.83 -21.04 -16.32
N PRO A 78 -6.87 -21.92 -15.95
CA PRO A 78 -5.99 -21.68 -14.82
C PRO A 78 -5.26 -20.35 -14.99
N THR A 79 -5.59 -19.38 -14.14
CA THR A 79 -4.94 -18.06 -14.12
C THR A 79 -4.09 -18.01 -12.86
N SER A 80 -2.77 -18.11 -13.03
CA SER A 80 -1.80 -17.95 -11.95
C SER A 80 -0.62 -17.15 -12.45
N ASP A 81 -0.24 -16.13 -11.71
CA ASP A 81 0.91 -15.29 -12.01
C ASP A 81 1.44 -14.60 -10.74
N GLU A 82 2.64 -14.04 -10.87
CA GLU A 82 3.26 -13.20 -9.87
C GLU A 82 3.80 -11.91 -10.49
N THR A 83 3.85 -10.84 -9.70
CA THR A 83 4.53 -9.62 -10.12
C THR A 83 5.29 -8.98 -8.96
N ILE A 84 6.42 -8.37 -9.30
CA ILE A 84 7.00 -7.32 -8.46
C ILE A 84 6.24 -6.04 -8.82
N GLY A 85 5.77 -5.30 -7.83
CA GLY A 85 5.14 -4.00 -8.08
C GLY A 85 6.19 -2.92 -8.38
N ASN A 86 5.76 -1.67 -8.41
CA ASN A 86 6.59 -0.48 -8.56
C ASN A 86 7.31 -0.17 -7.24
N PRO A 87 8.62 -0.45 -7.10
CA PRO A 87 9.35 -0.15 -5.87
C PRO A 87 9.36 1.36 -5.62
N GLY A 88 9.15 1.73 -4.36
CA GLY A 88 9.09 3.11 -3.90
C GLY A 88 10.33 3.51 -3.12
N PHE A 89 10.81 4.72 -3.35
CA PHE A 89 11.92 5.31 -2.62
C PHE A 89 11.57 6.73 -2.22
N GLY A 90 11.92 7.12 -1.00
CA GLY A 90 11.44 8.36 -0.44
C GLY A 90 12.16 8.80 0.83
N LEU A 91 11.67 9.92 1.35
CA LEU A 91 12.13 10.51 2.60
C LEU A 91 10.91 10.69 3.52
N GLN A 92 11.12 10.42 4.80
CA GLN A 92 10.24 10.86 5.87
C GLN A 92 10.95 11.93 6.68
N PHE A 93 10.28 13.06 6.84
CA PHE A 93 10.66 14.16 7.70
C PHE A 93 9.83 14.09 8.98
N GLY A 94 10.45 14.45 10.11
CA GLY A 94 9.77 14.49 11.41
C GLY A 94 9.84 13.18 12.20
N GLY A 95 9.09 13.12 13.30
CA GLY A 95 9.18 12.09 14.33
C GLY A 95 7.95 11.19 14.42
N GLN A 96 7.74 10.62 15.61
CA GLN A 96 6.62 9.72 15.88
C GLN A 96 5.26 10.41 15.91
N ASN A 97 5.21 11.69 16.30
CA ASN A 97 3.96 12.44 16.47
C ASN A 97 3.54 13.20 15.22
N HIS A 98 4.49 13.64 14.40
CA HIS A 98 4.21 14.33 13.15
C HIS A 98 5.24 13.90 12.14
N SER A 99 4.76 13.45 10.98
CA SER A 99 5.63 13.01 9.90
C SER A 99 5.10 13.45 8.55
N ILE A 100 6.00 13.88 7.69
CA ILE A 100 5.73 14.12 6.27
C ILE A 100 6.54 13.08 5.50
N GLN A 101 5.89 12.35 4.60
CA GLN A 101 6.54 11.38 3.73
C GLN A 101 6.38 11.81 2.28
N VAL A 102 7.49 11.80 1.54
CA VAL A 102 7.50 11.95 0.08
C VAL A 102 8.12 10.68 -0.52
N MET A 103 7.51 10.15 -1.58
CA MET A 103 7.95 8.91 -2.22
C MET A 103 7.70 8.97 -3.72
N ALA A 104 8.67 8.52 -4.49
CA ALA A 104 8.52 8.25 -5.92
C ALA A 104 8.61 6.74 -6.15
N ARG A 105 7.89 6.21 -7.16
CA ARG A 105 8.04 4.81 -7.56
C ARG A 105 8.60 4.65 -8.95
N VAL A 106 9.32 3.54 -9.15
CA VAL A 106 9.86 3.14 -10.46
C VAL A 106 8.89 2.16 -11.12
N PRO A 107 8.44 2.40 -12.37
CA PRO A 107 7.47 1.55 -13.06
C PRO A 107 8.14 0.24 -13.48
N LEU A 108 8.01 -0.81 -12.66
CA LEU A 108 8.56 -2.15 -12.90
C LEU A 108 7.49 -3.25 -12.93
N VAL A 109 6.25 -2.90 -12.58
CA VAL A 109 5.15 -3.86 -12.55
C VAL A 109 4.76 -4.29 -13.96
N LYS A 110 4.40 -5.56 -14.10
CA LYS A 110 3.93 -6.14 -15.35
C LYS A 110 2.41 -6.20 -15.34
N ASN A 111 1.80 -6.01 -16.52
CA ASN A 111 0.38 -6.34 -16.71
C ASN A 111 0.13 -7.82 -16.35
N GLY A 112 -0.97 -8.09 -15.66
CA GLY A 112 -1.31 -9.43 -15.19
C GLY A 112 -2.38 -9.43 -14.11
N PHE A 113 -2.83 -10.63 -13.76
CA PHE A 113 -3.81 -10.81 -12.69
C PHE A 113 -3.19 -10.44 -11.33
N ALA A 114 -1.95 -10.83 -11.05
CA ALA A 114 -1.25 -10.46 -9.82
C ALA A 114 -1.13 -8.94 -9.64
N ALA A 115 -0.91 -8.19 -10.72
CA ALA A 115 -0.91 -6.72 -10.66
C ALA A 115 -2.29 -6.17 -10.29
N PHE A 116 -3.35 -6.71 -10.90
CA PHE A 116 -4.73 -6.38 -10.52
C PHE A 116 -4.99 -6.69 -9.03
N ILE A 117 -4.62 -7.87 -8.54
CA ILE A 117 -4.71 -8.25 -7.13
C ILE A 117 -4.01 -7.22 -6.23
N GLY A 118 -2.79 -6.84 -6.60
CA GLY A 118 -2.03 -5.83 -5.90
C GLY A 118 -2.74 -4.48 -5.82
N SER A 119 -3.31 -4.02 -6.93
CA SER A 119 -3.99 -2.71 -7.00
C SER A 119 -5.26 -2.65 -6.15
N VAL A 120 -6.02 -3.74 -6.06
CA VAL A 120 -7.26 -3.77 -5.27
C VAL A 120 -7.03 -4.14 -3.80
N ALA A 121 -5.90 -4.77 -3.47
CA ALA A 121 -5.57 -5.09 -2.08
C ALA A 121 -5.35 -3.85 -1.22
N ASP A 122 -4.92 -2.74 -1.83
CA ASP A 122 -4.74 -1.48 -1.12
C ASP A 122 -4.94 -0.24 -2.00
N PHE A 123 -6.13 0.35 -1.95
CA PHE A 123 -6.45 1.53 -2.77
C PHE A 123 -5.58 2.75 -2.45
N GLU A 124 -5.07 2.90 -1.23
CA GLU A 124 -4.19 4.02 -0.87
C GLU A 124 -2.82 3.93 -1.54
N ARG A 125 -2.42 2.71 -1.93
CA ARG A 125 -1.12 2.39 -2.57
C ARG A 125 -1.29 1.67 -3.90
N GLN A 126 -2.46 1.77 -4.55
CA GLN A 126 -2.78 0.96 -5.73
C GLN A 126 -1.77 1.14 -6.87
N GLU A 127 -1.15 2.32 -6.99
CA GLU A 127 -0.14 2.68 -7.99
C GLU A 127 1.16 1.88 -7.83
N ALA A 128 1.34 1.23 -6.67
CA ALA A 128 2.38 0.24 -6.48
C ALA A 128 2.21 -0.97 -7.42
N PHE A 129 1.05 -1.17 -8.02
CA PHE A 129 0.76 -2.31 -8.89
C PHE A 129 0.13 -1.93 -10.22
N ILE A 130 -0.01 -0.65 -10.54
CA ILE A 130 -0.45 -0.21 -11.86
C ILE A 130 0.77 -0.06 -12.78
N PRO A 131 0.82 -0.76 -13.93
CA PRO A 131 1.90 -0.64 -14.92
C PRO A 131 2.12 0.79 -15.41
N ASP A 132 3.29 1.06 -15.98
CA ASP A 132 3.52 2.29 -16.77
C ASP A 132 3.12 3.62 -16.10
N LEU A 133 3.11 3.65 -14.76
CA LEU A 133 2.83 4.82 -13.95
C LEU A 133 4.05 5.15 -13.09
N ILE A 134 4.46 6.42 -13.13
CA ILE A 134 5.38 7.01 -12.15
C ILE A 134 4.52 7.80 -11.15
N PRO A 135 4.17 7.24 -9.99
CA PRO A 135 3.52 7.97 -8.91
C PRO A 135 4.55 8.73 -8.07
N LEU A 136 4.22 9.99 -7.81
CA LEU A 136 4.86 10.86 -6.85
C LEU A 136 3.87 11.14 -5.73
N THR A 137 4.12 10.57 -4.55
CA THR A 137 3.21 10.64 -3.40
C THR A 137 3.81 11.53 -2.32
N GLY A 138 2.98 12.41 -1.75
CA GLY A 138 3.30 13.20 -0.57
C GLY A 138 2.20 13.04 0.47
N THR A 139 2.53 12.61 1.68
CA THR A 139 1.56 12.45 2.78
C THR A 139 2.05 13.14 4.05
N ILE A 140 1.10 13.58 4.86
CA ILE A 140 1.32 14.08 6.22
C ILE A 140 0.49 13.23 7.17
N ARG A 141 1.07 12.88 8.31
CA ARG A 141 0.41 12.16 9.40
C ARG A 141 0.72 12.85 10.72
N THR A 142 -0.29 12.95 11.57
CA THR A 142 -0.16 13.46 12.93
C THR A 142 -0.72 12.44 13.89
N LYS A 143 -0.14 12.29 15.08
CA LYS A 143 -0.64 11.47 16.19
C LYS A 143 -0.99 12.38 17.35
N LEU A 144 -2.24 12.30 17.78
CA LEU A 144 -2.77 12.95 18.97
C LEU A 144 -3.03 11.84 19.99
N THR A 145 -2.49 11.97 21.21
CA THR A 145 -2.69 10.97 22.28
C THR A 145 -3.29 11.64 23.49
N VAL A 146 -4.39 11.10 23.99
CA VAL A 146 -5.08 11.53 25.21
C VAL A 146 -5.31 10.30 26.07
N SER A 147 -4.55 10.17 27.16
CA SER A 147 -4.59 8.99 28.02
C SER A 147 -4.33 7.70 27.22
N LYS A 148 -5.24 6.73 27.27
CA LYS A 148 -5.17 5.45 26.55
C LYS A 148 -5.72 5.51 25.12
N PHE A 149 -6.12 6.68 24.64
CA PHE A 149 -6.68 6.84 23.31
C PHE A 149 -5.71 7.62 22.44
N SER A 150 -5.44 7.13 21.23
CA SER A 150 -4.71 7.90 20.22
C SER A 150 -5.45 7.97 18.89
N VAL A 151 -5.41 9.13 18.26
CA VAL A 151 -5.96 9.39 16.93
C VAL A 151 -4.84 9.80 16.01
N GLN A 152 -4.82 9.23 14.82
CA GLN A 152 -3.82 9.48 13.81
C GLN A 152 -4.46 9.92 12.50
N PRO A 153 -4.87 11.21 12.38
CA PRO A 153 -5.29 11.75 11.09
C PRO A 153 -4.11 11.79 10.11
N TYR A 154 -4.42 11.59 8.84
CA TYR A 154 -3.47 11.75 7.76
C TYR A 154 -4.15 12.24 6.48
N GLY A 155 -3.35 12.84 5.62
CA GLY A 155 -3.77 13.35 4.32
C GLY A 155 -2.60 13.45 3.37
N GLY A 156 -2.87 13.59 2.08
CA GLY A 156 -1.83 13.67 1.08
C GLY A 156 -2.34 13.69 -0.33
N VAL A 157 -1.39 13.64 -1.25
CA VAL A 157 -1.62 13.63 -2.69
C VAL A 157 -0.77 12.55 -3.36
N SER A 158 -1.28 12.00 -4.45
CA SER A 158 -0.50 11.21 -5.41
C SER A 158 -0.63 11.83 -6.78
N PHE A 159 0.48 12.25 -7.37
CA PHE A 159 0.55 12.71 -8.74
C PHE A 159 1.13 11.59 -9.61
N ASN A 160 0.32 11.07 -10.51
CA ASN A 160 0.64 9.89 -11.31
C ASN A 160 0.92 10.33 -12.74
N ILE A 161 2.10 9.97 -13.27
CA ILE A 161 2.50 10.29 -14.65
C ILE A 161 2.48 9.00 -15.46
N ALA A 162 1.66 8.97 -16.51
CA ALA A 162 1.63 7.85 -17.45
C ALA A 162 2.87 7.87 -18.35
N THR A 163 3.68 6.80 -18.31
CA THR A 163 4.92 6.69 -19.08
C THR A 163 4.75 6.01 -20.42
N GLN A 164 3.78 5.10 -20.53
CA GLN A 164 3.46 4.34 -21.74
C GLN A 164 1.96 4.01 -21.77
N HIS A 165 1.45 3.68 -22.96
CA HIS A 165 0.04 3.33 -23.21
C HIS A 165 -0.09 1.93 -23.83
N ASP A 166 0.78 1.01 -23.45
CA ASP A 166 0.78 -0.36 -24.00
C ASP A 166 -0.07 -1.33 -23.16
N SER A 167 -0.93 -0.81 -22.30
CA SER A 167 -1.64 -1.59 -21.30
C SER A 167 -2.83 -2.33 -21.92
N VAL A 168 -2.57 -3.56 -22.36
CA VAL A 168 -3.59 -4.56 -22.70
C VAL A 168 -3.99 -5.35 -21.43
N GLY A 169 -5.29 -5.55 -21.21
CA GLY A 169 -5.82 -6.43 -20.14
C GLY A 169 -6.52 -5.69 -18.99
N PHE A 170 -6.31 -6.14 -17.74
CA PHE A 170 -7.07 -5.71 -16.54
C PHE A 170 -7.10 -4.19 -16.29
N PHE A 171 -6.11 -3.46 -16.81
CA PHE A 171 -5.98 -2.02 -16.57
C PHE A 171 -6.42 -1.16 -17.76
N GLU A 172 -6.94 -1.73 -18.84
CA GLU A 172 -7.35 -0.96 -20.04
C GLU A 172 -8.30 0.20 -19.70
N ASN A 173 -9.26 -0.03 -18.79
CA ASN A 173 -10.18 1.01 -18.33
C ASN A 173 -9.51 2.11 -17.47
N VAL A 174 -8.40 1.79 -16.79
CA VAL A 174 -7.64 2.77 -15.99
C VAL A 174 -6.95 3.77 -16.92
N TYR A 175 -6.48 3.33 -18.09
CA TYR A 175 -5.85 4.23 -19.08
C TYR A 175 -6.84 4.88 -20.03
N LYS A 176 -8.14 4.55 -19.95
CA LYS A 176 -9.15 5.05 -20.87
C LYS A 176 -9.37 6.55 -20.65
N GLY A 177 -8.68 7.37 -21.44
CA GLY A 177 -8.77 8.83 -21.41
C GLY A 177 -7.54 9.54 -20.83
N LEU A 178 -6.59 8.80 -20.25
CA LEU A 178 -5.24 9.31 -19.97
C LEU A 178 -4.47 9.33 -21.30
N ARG A 179 -3.65 10.36 -21.56
CA ARG A 179 -2.65 10.35 -22.63
C ARG A 179 -1.26 10.13 -22.03
N THR A 180 -0.32 9.67 -22.84
CA THR A 180 1.09 9.58 -22.43
C THR A 180 1.59 10.95 -21.98
N ASN A 181 2.24 11.01 -20.82
CA ASN A 181 2.66 12.23 -20.12
C ASN A 181 1.53 13.09 -19.52
N ASP A 182 0.27 12.63 -19.52
CA ASP A 182 -0.75 13.25 -18.68
C ASP A 182 -0.49 12.92 -17.21
N GLY A 183 -0.76 13.92 -16.37
CA GLY A 183 -0.66 13.81 -14.92
C GLY A 183 -2.03 13.69 -14.30
N GLU A 184 -2.23 12.66 -13.48
CA GLU A 184 -3.44 12.47 -12.69
C GLU A 184 -3.16 12.75 -11.21
N LEU A 185 -3.93 13.67 -10.63
CA LEU A 185 -3.83 14.01 -9.22
C LEU A 185 -4.90 13.27 -8.44
N HIS A 186 -4.49 12.59 -7.37
CA HIS A 186 -5.39 11.97 -6.42
C HIS A 186 -5.18 12.55 -5.03
N LEU A 187 -6.26 12.64 -4.27
CA LEU A 187 -6.24 12.92 -2.84
C LEU A 187 -6.23 11.60 -2.07
N ILE A 188 -5.46 11.58 -0.99
CA ILE A 188 -5.43 10.49 -0.02
C ILE A 188 -5.77 11.10 1.33
N TYR A 189 -6.67 10.50 2.09
CA TYR A 189 -7.05 10.98 3.41
C TYR A 189 -7.49 9.85 4.32
N GLY A 190 -7.45 10.08 5.63
CA GLY A 190 -8.00 9.15 6.58
C GLY A 190 -7.66 9.49 8.02
N ALA A 191 -8.11 8.63 8.91
CA ALA A 191 -7.77 8.68 10.32
C ALA A 191 -7.78 7.27 10.92
N GLU A 192 -6.87 7.02 11.86
CA GLU A 192 -6.85 5.80 12.66
C GLU A 192 -7.02 6.13 14.14
N GLY A 193 -8.01 5.53 14.79
CA GLY A 193 -8.21 5.59 16.24
C GLY A 193 -7.69 4.30 16.89
N TRP A 194 -7.01 4.44 18.03
CA TRP A 194 -6.45 3.34 18.80
C TRP A 194 -6.81 3.47 20.27
N PHE A 195 -7.16 2.35 20.88
CA PHE A 195 -7.22 2.18 22.32
C PHE A 195 -6.03 1.33 22.75
N ASP A 196 -5.15 1.93 23.55
CA ASP A 196 -3.84 1.41 23.90
C ASP A 196 -3.92 0.69 25.26
N PHE A 197 -4.05 -0.65 25.22
CA PHE A 197 -3.76 -1.50 26.37
C PHE A 197 -2.34 -2.05 26.20
N GLN A 198 -1.56 -2.15 27.27
CA GLN A 198 -0.23 -2.77 27.16
C GLN A 198 -0.36 -4.27 27.48
N PRO A 199 0.12 -5.19 26.62
CA PRO A 199 0.79 -4.99 25.32
C PRO A 199 -0.16 -4.95 24.10
N PHE A 200 -1.48 -5.03 24.32
CA PHE A 200 -2.50 -5.21 23.28
C PHE A 200 -3.24 -3.92 22.88
N HIS A 201 -3.20 -3.57 21.60
CA HIS A 201 -3.85 -2.37 21.08
C HIS A 201 -4.93 -2.74 20.08
N ILE A 202 -6.10 -2.12 20.18
CA ILE A 202 -7.19 -2.26 19.22
C ILE A 202 -7.50 -0.92 18.60
N GLY A 203 -7.95 -0.93 17.35
CA GLY A 203 -8.24 0.30 16.66
C GLY A 203 -9.25 0.12 15.55
N ALA A 204 -9.69 1.27 15.05
CA ALA A 204 -10.47 1.37 13.84
C ALA A 204 -9.87 2.46 12.96
N SER A 205 -10.03 2.32 11.65
CA SER A 205 -9.59 3.33 10.69
C SER A 205 -10.65 3.61 9.66
N PHE A 206 -10.67 4.84 9.19
CA PHE A 206 -11.36 5.25 7.98
C PHE A 206 -10.32 5.82 7.03
N SER A 207 -10.37 5.42 5.76
CA SER A 207 -9.49 5.95 4.73
C SER A 207 -10.27 6.19 3.44
N GLY A 208 -9.78 7.11 2.63
CA GLY A 208 -10.35 7.40 1.34
C GLY A 208 -9.31 7.87 0.35
N ARG A 209 -9.59 7.59 -0.92
CA ARG A 209 -8.84 8.04 -2.07
C ARG A 209 -9.79 8.64 -3.07
N GLY A 210 -9.52 9.85 -3.54
CA GLY A 210 -10.33 10.50 -4.56
C GLY A 210 -9.53 10.97 -5.77
N TRP A 211 -10.13 10.98 -6.95
CA TRP A 211 -9.55 11.62 -8.13
C TRP A 211 -9.80 13.13 -8.06
N ALA A 212 -8.73 13.91 -7.99
CA ALA A 212 -8.80 15.37 -7.91
C ALA A 212 -8.86 16.04 -9.30
N SER A 213 -8.30 15.38 -10.32
CA SER A 213 -8.19 15.92 -11.68
C SER A 213 -9.24 15.37 -12.65
N SER A 214 -10.12 14.44 -12.24
CA SER A 214 -11.20 13.94 -13.09
C SER A 214 -12.32 14.96 -13.24
N GLY A 215 -12.81 15.19 -14.46
CA GLY A 215 -14.04 15.98 -14.66
C GLY A 215 -15.26 15.24 -14.09
N GLY A 216 -15.96 15.83 -13.12
CA GLY A 216 -17.11 15.20 -12.46
C GLY A 216 -17.33 15.71 -11.02
N SER A 217 -18.31 15.14 -10.32
CA SER A 217 -18.47 15.34 -8.87
C SER A 217 -17.42 14.52 -8.12
N PHE A 218 -16.71 15.12 -7.15
CA PHE A 218 -15.72 14.42 -6.34
C PHE A 218 -16.27 13.15 -5.70
N ASN A 219 -17.56 13.15 -5.32
CA ASN A 219 -18.20 12.00 -4.67
C ASN A 219 -18.32 10.76 -5.58
N ASP A 220 -18.35 10.95 -6.90
CA ASP A 220 -18.43 9.85 -7.88
C ASP A 220 -17.04 9.26 -8.18
N SER A 221 -15.99 9.94 -7.71
CA SER A 221 -14.61 9.59 -7.94
C SER A 221 -13.88 9.43 -6.60
N VAL A 222 -14.49 8.77 -5.62
CA VAL A 222 -13.86 8.45 -4.34
C VAL A 222 -14.10 6.99 -4.00
N ILE A 223 -13.06 6.36 -3.45
CA ILE A 223 -13.13 5.06 -2.80
C ILE A 223 -12.82 5.26 -1.32
N ASN A 224 -13.76 4.91 -0.46
CA ASN A 224 -13.68 4.95 0.99
C ASN A 224 -13.62 3.53 1.55
N GLN A 225 -12.90 3.38 2.67
CA GLN A 225 -12.75 2.10 3.36
C GLN A 225 -12.82 2.32 4.87
N ALA A 226 -13.42 1.36 5.57
CA ALA A 226 -13.31 1.23 7.01
C ALA A 226 -12.45 0.00 7.35
N ALA A 227 -11.75 0.03 8.48
CA ALA A 227 -11.07 -1.17 8.99
C ALA A 227 -11.15 -1.27 10.50
N VAL A 228 -11.13 -2.50 11.00
CA VAL A 228 -10.80 -2.82 12.39
C VAL A 228 -9.39 -3.39 12.44
N ARG A 229 -8.65 -3.07 13.50
CA ARG A 229 -7.22 -3.38 13.61
C ARG A 229 -6.89 -3.85 15.02
N ALA A 230 -5.88 -4.70 15.13
CA ALA A 230 -5.30 -5.11 16.40
C ALA A 230 -3.79 -5.30 16.26
N LYS A 231 -3.04 -5.02 17.32
CA LYS A 231 -1.60 -5.30 17.38
C LYS A 231 -1.14 -5.63 18.79
N LEU A 232 -0.03 -6.35 18.87
CA LEU A 232 0.70 -6.59 20.12
C LEU A 232 2.03 -5.87 20.03
N VAL A 233 2.41 -5.09 21.03
CA VAL A 233 3.69 -4.39 21.07
C VAL A 233 4.62 -5.14 22.01
N PHE A 234 5.63 -5.79 21.45
CA PHE A 234 6.81 -6.26 22.16
C PHE A 234 7.96 -5.27 21.94
N ASP A 235 9.05 -5.41 22.68
CA ASP A 235 10.21 -4.50 22.64
C ASP A 235 10.63 -4.11 21.21
N LYS A 236 11.04 -5.12 20.41
CA LYS A 236 11.50 -4.91 19.04
C LYS A 236 10.49 -5.30 17.97
N VAL A 237 9.40 -5.98 18.32
CA VAL A 237 8.51 -6.62 17.35
C VAL A 237 7.07 -6.24 17.64
N THR A 238 6.35 -5.80 16.61
CA THR A 238 4.93 -5.45 16.71
C THR A 238 4.16 -6.20 15.63
N PRO A 239 3.67 -7.43 15.88
CA PRO A 239 2.74 -8.07 14.99
C PRO A 239 1.35 -7.42 15.10
N GLY A 240 0.64 -7.37 13.98
CA GLY A 240 -0.73 -6.90 13.93
C GLY A 240 -1.51 -7.50 12.78
N ALA A 241 -2.82 -7.26 12.84
CA ALA A 241 -3.78 -7.69 11.84
C ALA A 241 -4.82 -6.61 11.63
N TYR A 242 -5.44 -6.61 10.46
CA TYR A 242 -6.59 -5.78 10.17
C TYR A 242 -7.58 -6.47 9.25
N PHE A 243 -8.83 -6.04 9.35
CA PHE A 243 -9.90 -6.41 8.44
C PHE A 243 -10.50 -5.13 7.89
N ARG A 244 -10.45 -4.97 6.57
CA ARG A 244 -10.85 -3.76 5.86
C ARG A 244 -12.04 -4.06 4.95
N ILE A 245 -13.00 -3.14 4.93
CA ILE A 245 -14.23 -3.24 4.15
C ILE A 245 -14.33 -1.96 3.31
N PRO A 246 -14.42 -2.06 1.97
CA PRO A 246 -14.81 -0.93 1.13
C PRO A 246 -16.21 -0.47 1.49
N LEU A 247 -16.43 0.84 1.51
CA LEU A 247 -17.74 1.42 1.82
C LEU A 247 -18.55 1.75 0.55
N ASP A 248 -17.90 1.69 -0.60
CA ASP A 248 -18.49 1.89 -1.92
C ASP A 248 -18.70 0.55 -2.63
N ASP A 249 -19.61 0.52 -3.61
CA ASP A 249 -19.93 -0.67 -4.41
C ASP A 249 -18.77 -1.00 -5.35
N LEU A 250 -17.84 -1.84 -4.87
CA LEU A 250 -16.69 -2.34 -5.62
C LEU A 250 -16.78 -3.84 -5.82
N LEU A 251 -15.97 -4.36 -6.75
CA LEU A 251 -15.78 -5.81 -6.93
C LEU A 251 -15.15 -6.49 -5.70
N LEU A 252 -14.53 -5.70 -4.83
CA LEU A 252 -13.84 -6.13 -3.62
C LEU A 252 -14.81 -6.14 -2.43
N ASP A 253 -15.00 -7.31 -1.80
CA ASP A 253 -15.85 -7.44 -0.62
C ASP A 253 -15.11 -6.99 0.65
N ASN A 254 -13.85 -7.41 0.82
CA ASN A 254 -13.02 -7.09 1.98
C ASN A 254 -11.53 -7.39 1.73
N VAL A 255 -10.68 -6.92 2.64
CA VAL A 255 -9.25 -7.26 2.68
C VAL A 255 -8.89 -7.67 4.10
N PHE A 256 -8.34 -8.87 4.24
CA PHE A 256 -7.68 -9.29 5.47
C PHE A 256 -6.18 -9.01 5.36
N GLY A 257 -5.60 -8.34 6.36
CA GLY A 257 -4.19 -7.99 6.40
C GLY A 257 -3.50 -8.49 7.65
N LEU A 258 -2.26 -8.93 7.48
CA LEU A 258 -1.31 -9.19 8.55
C LEU A 258 -0.09 -8.28 8.37
N TYR A 259 0.47 -7.78 9.46
CA TYR A 259 1.72 -7.04 9.39
C TYR A 259 2.61 -7.31 10.60
N CYS A 260 3.88 -7.01 10.44
CA CYS A 260 4.87 -7.08 11.50
C CYS A 260 5.86 -5.92 11.32
N ASP A 261 5.98 -5.08 12.35
CA ASP A 261 7.02 -4.06 12.43
C ASP A 261 8.17 -4.59 13.31
N VAL A 262 9.40 -4.49 12.83
CA VAL A 262 10.62 -4.91 13.54
C VAL A 262 11.58 -3.73 13.65
N ASN A 263 11.90 -3.33 14.87
CA ASN A 263 12.94 -2.34 15.17
C ASN A 263 14.26 -3.08 15.38
N LEU A 264 15.18 -2.95 14.43
CA LEU A 264 16.49 -3.58 14.40
C LEU A 264 17.50 -2.78 15.23
#